data_AF-A0A950Y588-F1
#
_entry.id   AF-A0A950Y588-F1
#
_cell.length_a   1.000
_cell.length_b   1.000
_cell.length_c   1.000
_cell.angle_alpha   90.00
_cell.angle_beta   90.00
_cell.angle_gamma   90.00
#
_symmetry.space_group_name_H-M   'P 1'
#
loop_
_entity.id
_entity.type
_entity.pdbx_description
1 polymer ?
#
loop_
_entity_poly.entity_id
_entity_poly.type
_entity_poly.pdbx_seq_one_letter_code
_entity_poly.pdbx_strand_id
1 'polypeptide(L)'
;MSQFRGHGGKIIIWHGLADQLIFPQGTINYYQRVQAAMGGLARTDSFARLFLAPGAQHCASAAGPAPGTPYAYPATAMPLQDVVNWVERRQAPSSILAVKIDPQTNVVTESRILCPYPETAVFDGRGNPNLSTSYRCSRRSRWWRQDGNSYIRGRARR
;
A
#
# COMPACT_ATOMS: atom_id res chain seq x y z
N MET A 1 15.80 -10.00 -9.58
CA MET A 1 15.72 -8.53 -9.36
C MET A 1 17.10 -7.84 -9.22
N SER A 2 18.22 -8.58 -9.15
CA SER A 2 19.56 -7.97 -9.03
C SER A 2 19.96 -7.08 -10.21
N GLN A 3 19.76 -7.53 -11.45
CA GLN A 3 20.06 -6.74 -12.65
C GLN A 3 19.19 -5.47 -12.72
N PHE A 4 17.87 -5.61 -12.51
CA PHE A 4 16.94 -4.46 -12.47
C PHE A 4 17.39 -3.40 -11.45
N ARG A 5 17.74 -3.81 -10.23
CA ARG A 5 18.33 -2.90 -9.22
C ARG A 5 19.66 -2.31 -9.69
N GLY A 6 20.54 -3.12 -10.29
CA GLY A 6 21.86 -2.71 -10.79
C GLY A 6 21.80 -1.64 -11.88
N HIS A 7 20.74 -1.65 -12.70
CA HIS A 7 20.45 -0.61 -13.69
C HIS A 7 19.68 0.59 -13.13
N GLY A 8 19.55 0.71 -11.79
CA GLY A 8 18.85 1.83 -11.15
C GLY A 8 17.32 1.74 -11.19
N GLY A 9 16.75 0.64 -11.67
CA GLY A 9 15.31 0.46 -11.81
C GLY A 9 14.56 0.60 -10.49
N LYS A 10 13.39 1.26 -10.54
CA LYS A 10 12.45 1.45 -9.43
C LYS A 10 11.10 0.85 -9.78
N ILE A 11 10.49 0.14 -8.83
CA ILE A 11 9.17 -0.46 -9.01
C ILE A 11 8.28 -0.22 -7.79
N ILE A 12 7.08 0.27 -8.07
CA ILE A 12 5.96 0.27 -7.12
C ILE A 12 5.04 -0.87 -7.54
N ILE A 13 4.77 -1.77 -6.60
CA ILE A 13 3.79 -2.84 -6.74
C ILE A 13 2.62 -2.46 -5.84
N TRP A 14 1.39 -2.53 -6.34
CA TRP A 14 0.22 -2.43 -5.49
C TRP A 14 -0.76 -3.58 -5.77
N HIS A 15 -1.54 -3.96 -4.77
CA HIS A 15 -2.56 -5.00 -4.92
C HIS A 15 -3.77 -4.71 -4.02
N GLY A 16 -4.98 -4.90 -4.55
CA GLY A 16 -6.21 -4.83 -3.77
C GLY A 16 -6.37 -6.02 -2.81
N LEU A 17 -6.64 -5.75 -1.53
CA LEU A 17 -6.86 -6.81 -0.55
C LEU A 17 -8.22 -7.51 -0.70
N ALA A 18 -9.14 -6.91 -1.47
CA ALA A 18 -10.43 -7.49 -1.81
C ALA A 18 -10.47 -7.99 -3.26
N ASP A 19 -9.31 -8.20 -3.91
CA ASP A 19 -9.24 -8.78 -5.25
C ASP A 19 -9.76 -10.23 -5.21
N GLN A 20 -10.88 -10.43 -5.89
CA GLN A 20 -11.61 -11.68 -5.97
C GLN A 20 -11.19 -12.56 -7.15
N LEU A 21 -10.36 -12.04 -8.08
CA LEU A 21 -9.92 -12.74 -9.29
C LEU A 21 -8.46 -13.19 -9.18
N ILE A 22 -7.58 -12.32 -8.68
CA ILE A 22 -6.17 -12.60 -8.44
C ILE A 22 -5.91 -12.38 -6.95
N PHE A 23 -5.75 -13.47 -6.19
CA PHE A 23 -5.64 -13.32 -4.74
C PHE A 23 -4.34 -12.61 -4.32
N PRO A 24 -4.40 -11.63 -3.40
CA PRO A 24 -3.27 -10.78 -3.03
C PRO A 24 -2.13 -11.56 -2.36
N GLN A 25 -2.41 -12.75 -1.79
CA GLN A 25 -1.39 -13.60 -1.18
C GLN A 25 -0.28 -14.00 -2.17
N GLY A 26 -0.61 -14.14 -3.46
CA GLY A 26 0.39 -14.41 -4.51
C GLY A 26 1.42 -13.29 -4.62
N THR A 27 0.97 -12.03 -4.65
CA THR A 27 1.85 -10.85 -4.70
C THR A 27 2.64 -10.67 -3.40
N ILE A 28 2.01 -10.89 -2.24
CA ILE A 28 2.70 -10.84 -0.93
C ILE A 28 3.84 -11.88 -0.90
N ASN A 29 3.54 -13.13 -1.27
CA ASN A 29 4.53 -14.21 -1.31
C ASN A 29 5.66 -13.91 -2.32
N TYR A 30 5.34 -13.35 -3.48
CA TYR A 30 6.34 -12.92 -4.45
C TYR A 30 7.27 -11.86 -3.86
N TYR A 31 6.72 -10.81 -3.23
CA TYR A 31 7.51 -9.73 -2.65
C TYR A 31 8.40 -10.23 -1.50
N GLN A 32 7.90 -11.14 -0.65
CA GLN A 32 8.69 -11.79 0.39
C GLN A 32 9.85 -12.62 -0.19
N ARG A 33 9.62 -13.37 -1.28
CA ARG A 33 10.70 -14.09 -1.98
C ARG A 33 11.74 -13.15 -2.59
N VAL A 34 11.32 -12.00 -3.13
CA VAL A 34 12.25 -10.96 -3.59
C VAL A 34 13.07 -10.41 -2.41
N GLN A 35 12.45 -10.13 -1.26
CA GLN A 35 13.19 -9.73 -0.06
C GLN A 35 14.24 -10.77 0.35
N ALA A 36 13.86 -12.04 0.43
CA ALA A 36 14.79 -13.12 0.76
C ALA A 36 15.98 -13.18 -0.23
N ALA A 37 15.70 -13.12 -1.53
CA ALA A 37 16.73 -13.17 -2.57
C ALA A 37 17.63 -11.92 -2.65
N MET A 38 17.14 -10.76 -2.22
CA MET A 38 17.84 -9.48 -2.33
C MET A 38 18.58 -9.07 -1.04
N GLY A 39 18.55 -9.89 0.01
CA GLY A 39 19.22 -9.66 1.28
C GLY A 39 18.39 -8.83 2.27
N GLY A 40 17.08 -9.02 2.28
CA GLY A 40 16.13 -8.48 3.24
C GLY A 40 15.42 -7.20 2.80
N LEU A 41 14.44 -6.79 3.63
CA LEU A 41 13.56 -5.66 3.36
C LEU A 41 14.33 -4.36 3.06
N ALA A 42 15.35 -4.02 3.86
CA ALA A 42 16.10 -2.79 3.66
C ALA A 42 16.75 -2.68 2.27
N ARG A 43 17.28 -3.80 1.74
CA ARG A 43 17.85 -3.83 0.38
C ARG A 43 16.76 -3.77 -0.69
N THR A 44 15.62 -4.42 -0.47
CA THR A 44 14.49 -4.39 -1.40
C THR A 44 13.83 -3.01 -1.47
N ASP A 45 13.58 -2.36 -0.33
CA ASP A 45 12.92 -1.06 -0.22
C ASP A 45 13.66 0.09 -0.93
N SER A 46 14.95 -0.12 -1.23
CA SER A 46 15.76 0.82 -2.02
C SER A 46 15.37 0.88 -3.51
N PHE A 47 14.62 -0.11 -4.00
CA PHE A 47 14.25 -0.20 -5.42
C PHE A 47 12.87 -0.81 -5.71
N ALA A 48 12.27 -1.54 -4.77
CA ALA A 48 10.97 -2.18 -4.92
C ALA A 48 10.13 -2.00 -3.64
N ARG A 49 8.93 -1.41 -3.77
CA ARG A 49 7.99 -1.22 -2.66
C ARG A 49 6.64 -1.82 -3.00
N LEU A 50 6.06 -2.57 -2.05
CA LEU A 50 4.71 -3.14 -2.15
C LEU A 50 3.73 -2.32 -1.31
N PHE A 51 2.59 -1.96 -1.88
CA PHE A 51 1.49 -1.25 -1.20
C PHE A 51 0.21 -2.07 -1.31
N LEU A 52 -0.45 -2.34 -0.19
CA LEU A 52 -1.68 -3.13 -0.17
C LEU A 52 -2.86 -2.19 0.07
N ALA A 53 -3.87 -2.27 -0.80
CA ALA A 53 -5.05 -1.39 -0.79
C ALA A 53 -6.24 -2.10 -0.12
N PRO A 54 -6.63 -1.74 1.13
CA PRO A 54 -7.79 -2.35 1.78
C PRO A 54 -9.08 -2.00 1.05
N GLY A 55 -9.89 -3.01 0.72
CA GLY A 55 -11.19 -2.81 0.06
C GLY A 55 -11.13 -2.57 -1.45
N ALA A 56 -9.95 -2.34 -2.03
CA ALA A 56 -9.81 -2.34 -3.48
C ALA A 56 -9.98 -3.77 -4.03
N GLN A 57 -10.78 -3.89 -5.08
CA GLN A 57 -11.04 -5.14 -5.80
C GLN A 57 -10.06 -5.28 -6.97
N HIS A 58 -10.34 -6.19 -7.90
CA HIS A 58 -9.51 -6.37 -9.09
C HIS A 58 -9.32 -5.05 -9.86
N CYS A 59 -8.10 -4.51 -9.81
CA CYS A 59 -7.65 -3.27 -10.45
C CYS A 59 -8.41 -1.97 -10.11
N ALA A 60 -9.46 -1.99 -9.28
CA ALA A 60 -10.38 -0.85 -9.15
C ALA A 60 -10.90 -0.59 -7.73
N SER A 61 -11.40 0.63 -7.53
CA SER A 61 -11.89 1.19 -6.26
C SER A 61 -13.34 0.82 -5.90
N ALA A 62 -13.90 -0.26 -6.46
CA ALA A 62 -15.34 -0.51 -6.42
C ALA A 62 -15.92 -0.64 -4.99
N ALA A 63 -15.18 -1.24 -4.04
CA ALA A 63 -15.61 -1.33 -2.63
C ALA A 63 -14.84 -0.39 -1.69
N GLY A 64 -13.64 0.05 -2.06
CA GLY A 64 -12.79 0.90 -1.22
C GLY A 64 -11.74 1.67 -2.03
N PRO A 65 -10.98 2.58 -1.39
CA PRO A 65 -10.01 3.42 -2.08
C PRO A 65 -8.93 2.62 -2.81
N ALA A 66 -8.64 2.98 -4.07
CA ALA A 66 -7.56 2.40 -4.85
C ALA A 66 -6.63 3.49 -5.43
N PRO A 67 -5.34 3.21 -5.66
CA PRO A 67 -4.48 4.07 -6.46
C PRO A 67 -4.87 4.03 -7.94
N GLY A 68 -4.45 5.02 -8.71
CA GLY A 68 -4.53 4.95 -10.17
C GLY A 68 -5.93 5.11 -10.74
N THR A 69 -6.91 5.59 -9.96
CA THR A 69 -8.30 5.75 -10.43
C THR A 69 -8.36 6.81 -11.55
N PRO A 70 -8.66 6.42 -12.80
CA PRO A 70 -8.51 7.30 -13.98
C PRO A 70 -9.57 8.41 -14.07
N TYR A 71 -10.59 8.38 -13.20
CA TYR A 71 -11.72 9.29 -13.25
C TYR A 71 -11.55 10.54 -12.37
N ALA A 72 -10.61 10.57 -11.42
CA ALA A 72 -10.39 11.77 -10.60
C ALA A 72 -9.71 12.86 -11.43
N TYR A 73 -10.36 14.03 -11.52
CA TYR A 73 -9.71 15.27 -11.94
C TYR A 73 -9.56 16.22 -10.72
N PRO A 74 -8.35 16.75 -10.43
CA PRO A 74 -7.10 16.41 -11.10
C PRO A 74 -6.74 14.94 -10.88
N ALA A 75 -5.84 14.40 -11.71
CA ALA A 75 -5.33 13.03 -11.62
C ALA A 75 -4.59 12.81 -10.29
N THR A 76 -5.37 12.70 -9.21
CA THR A 76 -4.90 12.47 -7.86
C THR A 76 -4.65 10.97 -7.70
N ALA A 77 -3.78 10.62 -6.74
CA ALA A 77 -3.50 9.22 -6.41
C ALA A 77 -2.88 8.39 -7.55
N MET A 78 -2.11 8.99 -8.47
CA MET A 78 -1.39 8.29 -9.54
C MET A 78 -0.03 7.75 -9.05
N PRO A 79 0.16 6.43 -8.88
CA PRO A 79 1.47 5.88 -8.50
C PRO A 79 2.55 6.13 -9.56
N LEU A 80 2.16 6.44 -10.79
CA LEU A 80 3.09 6.80 -11.85
C LEU A 80 3.94 8.01 -11.45
N GLN A 81 3.34 9.06 -10.87
CA GLN A 81 4.08 10.23 -10.42
C GLN A 81 5.04 9.90 -9.28
N ASP A 82 4.66 8.96 -8.41
CA ASP A 82 5.54 8.46 -7.34
C ASP A 82 6.76 7.72 -7.91
N VAL A 83 6.59 6.92 -8.97
CA VAL A 83 7.71 6.27 -9.67
C VAL A 83 8.59 7.31 -10.37
N VAL A 84 8.01 8.30 -11.05
CA VAL A 84 8.75 9.40 -11.70
C VAL A 84 9.61 10.14 -10.68
N ASN A 85 9.02 10.55 -9.55
CA ASN A 85 9.75 11.21 -8.46
C ASN A 85 10.85 10.31 -7.87
N TRP A 86 10.60 9.01 -7.75
CA TRP A 86 11.60 8.08 -7.24
C TRP A 86 12.80 7.93 -8.20
N VAL A 87 12.54 7.83 -9.50
CA VAL A 87 13.57 7.68 -10.52
C VAL A 87 14.36 8.98 -10.71
N GLU A 88 13.66 10.09 -10.93
CA GLU A 88 14.28 11.35 -11.37
C GLU A 88 14.78 12.21 -10.20
N ARG A 89 14.10 12.15 -9.06
CA ARG A 89 14.40 13.01 -7.90
C ARG A 89 14.95 12.25 -6.71
N ARG A 90 15.13 10.92 -6.83
CA ARG A 90 15.54 10.03 -5.74
C ARG A 90 14.58 10.08 -4.53
N GLN A 91 13.32 10.44 -4.76
CA GLN A 91 12.30 10.57 -3.73
C GLN A 91 11.42 9.32 -3.71
N ALA A 92 11.82 8.33 -2.92
CA ALA A 92 11.05 7.10 -2.77
C ALA A 92 9.78 7.37 -1.93
N PRO A 93 8.58 6.94 -2.37
CA PRO A 93 7.32 7.29 -1.71
C PRO A 93 7.20 6.63 -0.33
N SER A 94 7.10 7.42 0.73
CA SER A 94 6.83 6.91 2.09
C SER A 94 5.42 6.35 2.25
N SER A 95 4.51 6.75 1.37
CA SER A 95 3.17 6.21 1.17
C SER A 95 2.70 6.58 -0.24
N ILE A 96 1.71 5.87 -0.77
CA ILE A 96 0.98 6.31 -1.98
C ILE A 96 -0.47 6.62 -1.63
N LEU A 97 -1.08 7.58 -2.32
CA LEU A 97 -2.48 7.91 -2.10
C LEU A 97 -3.38 6.90 -2.84
N ALA A 98 -4.50 6.55 -2.22
CA ALA A 98 -5.60 5.80 -2.81
C ALA A 98 -6.90 6.57 -2.56
N VAL A 99 -7.79 6.61 -3.55
CA VAL A 99 -9.08 7.31 -3.46
C VAL A 99 -10.23 6.42 -3.91
N LYS A 100 -11.42 6.71 -3.39
CA LYS A 100 -12.70 6.19 -3.87
C LYS A 100 -13.48 7.36 -4.45
N ILE A 101 -14.00 7.16 -5.65
CA ILE A 101 -14.73 8.18 -6.39
C ILE A 101 -16.18 7.73 -6.52
N ASP A 102 -17.10 8.64 -6.30
CA ASP A 102 -18.49 8.44 -6.68
C ASP A 102 -18.62 8.49 -8.22
N PRO A 103 -19.04 7.39 -8.88
CA PRO A 103 -19.11 7.34 -10.34
C PRO A 103 -20.15 8.29 -10.95
N GLN A 104 -21.13 8.76 -10.18
CA GLN A 104 -22.16 9.68 -10.66
C GLN A 104 -21.70 11.13 -10.63
N THR A 105 -21.05 11.52 -9.53
CA THR A 105 -20.64 12.91 -9.28
C THR A 105 -19.18 13.18 -9.63
N ASN A 106 -18.39 12.12 -9.82
CA ASN A 106 -16.95 12.15 -10.02
C ASN A 106 -16.16 12.82 -8.86
N VAL A 107 -16.76 12.84 -7.66
CA VAL A 107 -16.15 13.43 -6.46
C VAL A 107 -15.46 12.34 -5.63
N VAL A 108 -14.30 12.67 -5.06
CA VAL A 108 -13.62 11.80 -4.09
C VAL A 108 -14.45 11.71 -2.81
N THR A 109 -14.94 10.52 -2.48
CA THR A 109 -15.76 10.25 -1.28
C THR A 109 -14.93 9.73 -0.11
N GLU A 110 -13.83 9.03 -0.41
CA GLU A 110 -12.90 8.52 0.60
C GLU A 110 -11.46 8.61 0.08
N SER A 111 -10.51 8.84 0.98
CA SER A 111 -9.07 8.81 0.68
C SER A 111 -8.28 8.07 1.76
N ARG A 112 -7.24 7.37 1.36
CA ARG A 112 -6.36 6.57 2.23
C ARG A 112 -4.91 6.73 1.79
N ILE A 113 -4.00 6.84 2.74
CA ILE A 113 -2.60 6.51 2.46
C ILE A 113 -2.46 4.99 2.42
N LEU A 114 -1.70 4.47 1.47
CA LEU A 114 -1.21 3.10 1.47
C LEU A 114 0.23 3.11 1.93
N CYS A 115 0.55 2.21 2.85
CA CYS A 115 1.86 2.14 3.49
C CYS A 115 2.72 1.06 2.83
N PRO A 116 4.06 1.25 2.82
CA PRO A 116 4.97 0.23 2.31
C PRO A 116 4.89 -1.01 3.19
N TYR A 117 4.60 -2.16 2.60
CA TYR A 117 4.58 -3.44 3.29
C TYR A 117 5.89 -3.68 4.06
N PRO A 118 5.85 -4.15 5.32
CA PRO A 118 4.71 -4.70 6.04
C PRO A 118 3.90 -3.70 6.88
N GLU A 119 4.08 -2.40 6.66
CA GLU A 119 3.31 -1.37 7.36
C GLU A 119 1.88 -1.30 6.85
N THR A 120 0.99 -0.81 7.71
CA THR A 120 -0.42 -0.59 7.40
C THR A 120 -0.82 0.81 7.83
N ALA A 121 -1.80 1.38 7.15
CA ALA A 121 -2.40 2.65 7.57
C ALA A 121 -3.21 2.43 8.86
N VAL A 122 -2.89 3.19 9.90
CA VAL A 122 -3.56 3.12 11.20
C VAL A 122 -4.26 4.44 11.46
N PHE A 123 -5.59 4.37 11.65
CA PHE A 123 -6.39 5.50 12.11
C PHE A 123 -6.02 5.84 13.54
N ASP A 124 -5.81 7.12 13.83
CA ASP A 124 -5.37 7.57 15.14
C ASP A 124 -6.50 7.81 16.14
N GLY A 125 -7.75 7.60 15.71
CA GLY A 125 -8.95 7.82 16.51
C GLY A 125 -9.48 9.25 16.45
N ARG A 126 -8.85 10.14 15.66
CA ARG A 126 -9.19 11.56 15.55
C ARG A 126 -9.41 11.95 14.09
N GLY A 127 -10.19 13.01 13.88
CA GLY A 127 -10.48 13.52 12.55
C GLY A 127 -11.50 12.68 11.78
N ASN A 128 -11.68 13.02 10.50
CA ASN A 128 -12.64 12.36 9.63
C ASN A 128 -12.04 11.02 9.15
N PRO A 129 -12.66 9.87 9.46
CA PRO A 129 -12.17 8.59 9.00
C PRO A 129 -12.20 8.50 7.48
N ASN A 130 -12.90 9.32 6.70
CA ASN A 130 -12.87 9.26 5.23
C ASN A 130 -11.68 10.00 4.61
N LEU A 131 -10.83 10.64 5.40
CA LEU A 131 -9.68 11.41 4.90
C LEU A 131 -8.35 10.70 5.16
N SER A 132 -7.45 10.75 4.18
CA SER A 132 -6.11 10.16 4.25
C SER A 132 -5.24 10.78 5.35
N THR A 133 -5.50 12.05 5.69
CA THR A 133 -4.78 12.81 6.73
C THR A 133 -5.01 12.29 8.14
N SER A 134 -6.05 11.48 8.36
CA SER A 134 -6.35 10.88 9.67
C SER A 134 -5.59 9.56 9.93
N TYR A 135 -4.67 9.20 9.03
CA TYR A 135 -3.96 7.92 9.07
C TYR A 135 -2.45 8.13 9.09
N ARG A 136 -1.74 7.21 9.75
CA ARG A 136 -0.28 7.12 9.70
C ARG A 136 0.17 5.70 9.39
N CYS A 137 1.31 5.58 8.74
CA CYS A 137 1.95 4.29 8.56
C CYS A 137 2.54 3.80 9.88
N SER A 138 2.22 2.56 10.22
CA SER A 138 2.78 1.87 11.36
C SER A 138 2.88 0.39 11.04
N ARG A 139 4.01 -0.22 11.41
CA ARG A 139 4.01 -1.66 11.68
C ARG A 139 3.06 -1.86 12.84
N ARG A 140 2.06 -2.72 12.72
CA ARG A 140 1.26 -3.12 13.89
C ARG A 140 2.22 -3.75 14.90
N SER A 141 2.62 -2.98 15.91
CA SER A 141 3.44 -3.49 16.99
C SER A 141 2.52 -4.23 17.97
N ARG A 142 2.78 -5.53 18.10
CA ARG A 142 2.52 -6.34 19.30
C ARG A 142 1.08 -6.66 19.76
N TRP A 143 0.02 -6.17 19.12
CA TRP A 143 -1.35 -6.58 19.52
C TRP A 143 -1.93 -7.74 18.72
N TRP A 144 -1.33 -8.07 17.57
CA TRP A 144 -1.79 -9.12 16.65
C TRP A 144 -0.58 -9.85 16.07
N ARG A 145 -0.19 -10.99 16.66
CA ARG A 145 0.74 -11.93 16.03
C ARG A 145 -0.05 -12.87 15.13
N GLN A 146 0.43 -13.07 13.92
CA GLN A 146 -0.14 -14.00 12.96
C GLN A 146 0.54 -15.36 13.19
N ASP A 147 0.08 -16.10 14.19
CA ASP A 147 0.52 -17.48 14.43
C ASP A 147 -0.59 -18.41 13.91
N GLY A 148 -0.46 -18.80 12.64
CA GLY A 148 -1.01 -20.04 12.09
C GLY A 148 -2.54 -20.19 11.91
N ASN A 149 -3.41 -19.75 12.83
CA ASN A 149 -4.87 -19.94 12.64
C ASN A 149 -5.82 -19.25 13.65
N SER A 150 -5.41 -18.26 14.44
CA SER A 150 -6.38 -17.60 15.37
C SER A 150 -5.98 -16.19 15.85
N TYR A 151 -7.00 -15.39 16.18
CA TYR A 151 -6.86 -14.04 16.75
C TYR A 151 -6.83 -14.12 18.29
N ILE A 152 -5.71 -13.81 18.94
CA ILE A 152 -5.64 -13.70 20.40
C ILE A 152 -5.13 -12.31 20.82
N ARG A 153 -5.92 -11.59 21.63
CA ARG A 153 -5.55 -10.33 22.28
C ARG A 153 -4.47 -10.60 23.35
N GLY A 154 -3.24 -10.13 23.13
CA GLY A 154 -2.23 -10.08 24.19
C GLY A 154 -2.48 -8.90 25.13
N ARG A 155 -2.63 -9.12 26.45
CA ARG A 155 -2.65 -8.06 27.48
C ARG A 155 -1.25 -7.47 27.66
N ALA A 156 -1.14 -6.14 27.76
CA ALA A 156 0.07 -5.49 28.25
C ALA A 156 0.30 -5.90 29.71
N ARG A 157 1.47 -6.46 30.01
CA ARG A 157 1.97 -6.55 31.38
C ARG A 157 2.44 -5.15 31.77
N ARG A 158 1.95 -4.69 32.93
CA ARG A 158 2.36 -3.45 33.58
C ARG A 158 3.83 -3.50 33.95
#